data_AF-A0A9C9X3I5-F1
#
_entry.id   AF-A0A9C9X3I5-F1
#
_cell.length_a   1.000
_cell.length_b   1.000
_cell.length_c   1.000
_cell.angle_alpha   90.00
_cell.angle_beta   90.00
_cell.angle_gamma   90.00
#
_symmetry.space_group_name_H-M   'P 1'
#
loop_
_entity.id
_entity.type
_entity.pdbx_description
1 polymer ?
#
loop_
_entity_poly.entity_id
_entity_poly.type
_entity_poly.pdbx_seq_one_letter_code
_entity_poly.pdbx_strand_id
1 'polypeptide(L)'
;MKFTDTSVAIIAGGKSERFGEPKDRALLNGQSLLEYALNLALALSPQVALFSGRNEIILPENIAVYSDSIPDSGPLGGIFTALYHLPTPFIATLPCDMPLLTVEVYHLLYAHRTAHRPVVAVSEKG
;
A
#
# COMPACT_ATOMS: atom_id res chain seq x y z
N MET A 1 5.50 12.83 11.84
CA MET A 1 4.74 13.81 11.02
C MET A 1 3.75 13.04 10.16
N LYS A 2 2.50 13.53 10.03
CA LYS A 2 1.54 13.00 9.06
C LYS A 2 1.64 13.76 7.73
N PHE A 3 1.48 13.06 6.62
CA PHE A 3 1.38 13.63 5.29
C PHE A 3 -0.02 14.20 5.08
N THR A 4 -0.09 15.45 4.62
CA THR A 4 -1.36 16.13 4.33
C THR A 4 -1.65 16.20 2.83
N ASP A 5 -0.62 16.08 2.00
CA ASP A 5 -0.64 16.13 0.53
C ASP A 5 -0.37 14.76 -0.12
N THR A 6 -0.32 13.69 0.67
CA THR A 6 -0.01 12.34 0.19
C THR A 6 -1.00 11.33 0.74
N SER A 7 -1.67 10.59 -0.14
CA SER A 7 -2.42 9.40 0.24
C SER A 7 -1.51 8.18 0.31
N VAL A 8 -1.82 7.23 1.18
CA VAL A 8 -1.15 5.94 1.24
C VAL A 8 -2.00 4.90 0.55
N ALA A 9 -1.46 4.30 -0.52
CA ALA A 9 -2.07 3.21 -1.26
C ALA A 9 -1.48 1.88 -0.79
N ILE A 10 -2.24 1.11 -0.03
CA ILE A 10 -1.85 -0.25 0.35
C ILE A 10 -2.10 -1.14 -0.86
N ILE A 11 -1.05 -1.72 -1.43
CA ILE A 11 -1.12 -2.59 -2.60
C ILE A 11 -1.13 -4.04 -2.11
N ALA A 12 -2.31 -4.65 -2.14
CA ALA A 12 -2.56 -6.05 -1.78
C ALA A 12 -2.90 -6.91 -3.02
N GLY A 13 -2.30 -6.58 -4.16
CA GLY A 13 -2.48 -7.29 -5.42
C GLY A 13 -1.61 -8.55 -5.56
N GLY A 14 -1.98 -9.40 -6.51
CA GLY A 14 -1.26 -10.62 -6.88
C GLY A 14 -1.95 -11.91 -6.43
N LYS A 15 -1.75 -12.99 -7.20
CA LYS A 15 -2.47 -14.26 -7.03
C LYS A 15 -2.11 -15.04 -5.76
N SER A 16 -1.17 -14.55 -4.95
CA SER A 16 -0.66 -15.25 -3.75
C SER A 16 -0.13 -16.67 -4.00
N GLU A 17 0.16 -17.03 -5.26
CA GLU A 17 0.51 -18.41 -5.69
C GLU A 17 1.74 -18.98 -4.97
N ARG A 18 2.66 -18.11 -4.51
CA ARG A 18 3.87 -18.53 -3.79
C ARG A 18 3.68 -18.65 -2.27
N PHE A 19 2.58 -18.14 -1.73
CA PHE A 19 2.34 -18.07 -0.28
C PHE A 19 1.49 -19.22 0.26
N GLY A 20 0.88 -20.03 -0.62
CA GLY A 20 0.03 -21.18 -0.23
C GLY A 20 -1.34 -20.79 0.36
N GLU A 21 -1.40 -19.69 1.10
CA GLU A 21 -2.61 -19.09 1.66
C GLU A 21 -2.80 -17.63 1.18
N PRO A 22 -4.02 -17.06 1.29
CA PRO A 22 -4.27 -15.63 1.11
C PRO A 22 -3.27 -14.77 1.90
N LYS A 23 -2.38 -14.03 1.21
CA LYS A 23 -1.33 -13.19 1.83
C LYS A 23 -1.85 -12.18 2.85
N ASP A 24 -3.05 -11.65 2.61
CA ASP A 24 -3.79 -10.74 3.47
C ASP A 24 -4.14 -11.35 4.84
N ARG A 25 -4.18 -12.68 4.94
CA ARG A 25 -4.45 -13.43 6.17
C ARG A 25 -3.21 -14.07 6.78
N ALA A 26 -2.05 -13.96 6.13
CA ALA A 26 -0.81 -14.47 6.68
C ALA A 26 -0.51 -13.75 7.99
N LEU A 27 -0.20 -14.51 9.04
CA LEU A 27 0.06 -13.98 10.36
C LEU A 27 1.57 -13.88 10.61
N LEU A 28 1.99 -12.76 11.17
CA LEU A 28 3.31 -12.57 11.76
C LEU A 28 3.12 -12.15 13.22
N ASN A 29 3.61 -12.96 14.15
CA ASN A 29 3.47 -12.75 15.60
C ASN A 29 2.01 -12.54 16.06
N GLY A 30 1.07 -13.26 15.44
CA GLY A 30 -0.36 -13.19 15.80
C GLY A 30 -1.15 -12.03 15.19
N GLN A 31 -0.51 -11.19 14.37
CA GLN A 31 -1.15 -10.09 13.64
C GLN A 31 -1.05 -10.34 12.13
N SER A 32 -2.09 -10.01 11.37
CA SER A 32 -2.08 -10.17 9.92
C SER A 32 -1.17 -9.15 9.23
N LEU A 33 -0.58 -9.54 8.09
CA LEU A 33 0.25 -8.63 7.28
C LEU A 33 -0.53 -7.38 6.86
N LEU A 34 -1.84 -7.52 6.59
CA LEU A 34 -2.71 -6.38 6.28
C LEU A 34 -2.84 -5.42 7.47
N GLU A 35 -2.97 -5.92 8.70
CA GLU A 35 -3.00 -5.05 9.88
C GLU A 35 -1.67 -4.31 10.07
N TYR A 36 -0.52 -4.93 9.82
CA TYR A 36 0.77 -4.22 9.84
C TYR A 36 0.79 -3.07 8.83
N ALA A 37 0.36 -3.33 7.59
CA ALA A 37 0.30 -2.32 6.55
C ALA A 37 -0.68 -1.18 6.90
N LEU A 38 -1.86 -1.50 7.43
CA LEU A 38 -2.85 -0.51 7.86
C LEU A 38 -2.33 0.38 8.99
N ASN A 39 -1.71 -0.20 10.00
CA ASN A 39 -1.15 0.54 11.12
C ASN A 39 -0.07 1.52 10.65
N LEU A 40 0.83 1.08 9.75
CA LEU A 40 1.83 1.94 9.16
C LEU A 40 1.20 3.05 8.30
N ALA A 41 0.24 2.71 7.43
CA ALA A 41 -0.43 3.67 6.56
C ALA A 41 -1.13 4.77 7.36
N LEU A 42 -1.86 4.39 8.41
CA LEU A 42 -2.59 5.31 9.29
C LEU A 42 -1.66 6.19 10.14
N ALA A 43 -0.45 5.71 10.44
CA ALA A 43 0.58 6.53 11.08
C ALA A 43 1.13 7.61 10.12
N LEU A 44 1.15 7.32 8.82
CA LEU A 44 1.70 8.19 7.78
C LEU A 44 0.69 9.21 7.25
N SER A 45 -0.56 8.83 6.99
CA SER A 45 -1.56 9.71 6.37
C SER A 45 -2.97 9.45 6.92
N PRO A 46 -3.85 10.47 7.00
CA PRO A 46 -5.28 10.23 7.20
C PRO A 46 -5.97 9.69 5.94
N GLN A 47 -5.36 9.81 4.76
CA GLN A 47 -5.92 9.34 3.49
C GLN A 47 -5.29 8.00 3.14
N VAL A 48 -6.01 6.92 3.43
CA VAL A 48 -5.55 5.54 3.25
C VAL A 48 -6.59 4.77 2.46
N ALA A 49 -6.15 3.99 1.47
CA ALA A 49 -6.99 3.06 0.75
C ALA A 49 -6.25 1.77 0.44
N LEU A 50 -7.00 0.68 0.35
CA LEU A 50 -6.54 -0.64 -0.04
C LEU A 50 -6.87 -0.89 -1.51
N PHE A 51 -5.91 -1.42 -2.25
CA PHE A 51 -6.05 -1.83 -3.65
C PHE A 51 -5.78 -3.32 -3.75
N SER A 52 -6.79 -4.09 -4.13
CA SER A 52 -6.76 -5.55 -4.11
C SER A 52 -7.52 -6.13 -5.29
N GLY A 53 -6.98 -7.17 -5.93
CA GLY A 53 -7.72 -7.94 -6.93
C GLY A 53 -8.85 -8.81 -6.35
N ARG A 54 -9.06 -8.80 -5.03
CA ARG A 54 -10.08 -9.58 -4.33
C ARG A 54 -11.12 -8.67 -3.70
N ASN A 55 -12.39 -8.96 -3.95
CA ASN A 55 -13.53 -8.14 -3.50
C ASN A 55 -14.01 -8.48 -2.07
N GLU A 56 -13.39 -9.44 -1.38
CA GLU A 56 -13.89 -9.98 -0.10
C GLU A 56 -13.21 -9.40 1.14
N ILE A 57 -12.33 -8.40 0.99
CA ILE A 57 -11.63 -7.79 2.14
C ILE A 57 -12.56 -6.76 2.79
N ILE A 58 -12.91 -7.00 4.05
CA ILE A 58 -13.72 -6.10 4.86
C ILE A 58 -12.80 -5.32 5.80
N LEU A 59 -12.82 -3.99 5.68
CA LEU A 59 -12.07 -3.06 6.52
C LEU A 59 -13.02 -2.11 7.26
N PRO A 60 -12.53 -1.38 8.29
CA PRO A 60 -13.29 -0.29 8.89
C PRO A 60 -13.85 0.70 7.85
N GLU A 61 -15.04 1.25 8.10
CA GLU A 61 -15.79 2.09 7.12
C GLU A 61 -15.00 3.28 6.57
N ASN A 62 -13.99 3.76 7.31
CA ASN A 62 -13.17 4.89 6.92
C ASN A 62 -12.00 4.53 5.98
N ILE A 63 -11.84 3.26 5.60
CA ILE A 63 -10.80 2.79 4.67
C ILE A 63 -11.46 2.26 3.41
N ALA A 64 -11.28 2.98 2.31
CA ALA A 64 -11.77 2.55 1.01
C ALA A 64 -11.01 1.31 0.52
N VAL A 65 -11.75 0.37 -0.09
CA VAL A 65 -11.19 -0.80 -0.77
C VAL A 65 -11.56 -0.71 -2.25
N TYR A 66 -10.56 -0.72 -3.11
CA TYR A 66 -10.72 -0.66 -4.56
C TYR A 66 -10.24 -1.96 -5.20
N SER A 67 -11.02 -2.46 -6.16
CA SER A 67 -10.60 -3.52 -7.06
C SER A 67 -9.68 -2.98 -8.14
N ASP A 68 -8.71 -3.78 -8.59
CA ASP A 68 -7.85 -3.41 -9.72
C ASP A 68 -8.71 -3.10 -10.96
N SER A 69 -8.53 -1.92 -11.53
CA SER A 69 -9.25 -1.47 -12.73
C SER A 69 -8.86 -2.27 -13.98
N ILE A 70 -7.65 -2.82 -13.96
CA ILE A 70 -7.15 -3.73 -14.99
C ILE A 70 -6.83 -5.06 -14.28
N PRO A 71 -7.70 -6.08 -14.42
CA PRO A 71 -7.48 -7.38 -13.79
C PRO A 71 -6.13 -7.99 -14.17
N ASP A 72 -5.57 -8.81 -13.27
CA ASP A 72 -4.34 -9.59 -13.48
C ASP A 72 -3.09 -8.77 -13.90
N SER A 73 -3.07 -7.46 -13.67
CA SER A 73 -1.94 -6.57 -14.04
C SER A 73 -0.85 -6.46 -12.98
N GLY A 74 -0.92 -7.31 -11.94
CA GLY A 74 0.04 -7.32 -10.85
C GLY A 74 0.13 -5.98 -10.09
N PRO A 75 1.27 -5.66 -9.48
CA PRO A 75 1.44 -4.43 -8.69
C PRO A 75 1.17 -3.13 -9.47
N LEU A 76 1.43 -3.12 -10.78
CA LEU A 76 1.17 -1.95 -11.63
C LEU A 76 -0.33 -1.67 -11.79
N GLY A 77 -1.18 -2.70 -11.78
CA GLY A 77 -2.64 -2.55 -11.78
C GLY A 77 -3.11 -1.77 -10.55
N GLY A 78 -2.66 -2.18 -9.36
CA GLY A 78 -2.99 -1.47 -8.11
C GLY A 78 -2.47 -0.03 -8.08
N ILE A 79 -1.25 0.22 -8.57
CA ILE A 79 -0.69 1.59 -8.67
C ILE A 79 -1.52 2.45 -9.63
N PHE A 80 -1.90 1.91 -10.79
CA PHE A 80 -2.74 2.61 -11.77
C PHE A 80 -4.10 2.98 -11.16
N THR A 81 -4.76 2.04 -10.50
CA THR A 81 -6.04 2.27 -9.83
C THR A 81 -5.92 3.29 -8.70
N ALA A 82 -4.82 3.27 -7.94
CA ALA A 82 -4.53 4.26 -6.93
C ALA A 82 -4.37 5.67 -7.51
N LEU A 83 -3.60 5.81 -8.60
CA LEU A 83 -3.44 7.08 -9.32
C LEU A 83 -4.77 7.62 -9.88
N TYR A 84 -5.71 6.73 -10.22
CA TYR A 84 -7.01 7.10 -10.75
C TYR A 84 -7.99 7.58 -9.65
N HIS A 85 -7.98 6.93 -8.48
CA HIS A 85 -8.99 7.18 -7.43
C HIS A 85 -8.54 8.15 -6.33
N LEU A 86 -7.24 8.24 -6.03
CA LEU A 86 -6.78 9.03 -4.89
C LEU A 86 -6.62 10.51 -5.28
N PRO A 87 -7.21 11.45 -4.52
CA PRO A 87 -7.29 12.85 -4.92
C PRO A 87 -6.03 13.67 -4.60
N THR A 88 -5.06 13.08 -3.90
CA THR A 88 -3.86 13.79 -3.45
C THR A 88 -2.82 13.93 -4.54
N PRO A 89 -2.03 15.02 -4.53
CA PRO A 89 -0.97 15.24 -5.53
C PRO A 89 0.14 14.17 -5.48
N PHE A 90 0.37 13.55 -4.33
CA PHE A 90 1.30 12.44 -4.19
C PHE A 90 0.60 11.18 -3.69
N ILE A 91 1.16 10.03 -4.06
CA ILE A 91 0.75 8.72 -3.55
C ILE A 91 1.98 8.00 -3.03
N ALA A 92 1.94 7.56 -1.78
CA ALA A 92 2.91 6.63 -1.21
C ALA A 92 2.37 5.21 -1.38
N THR A 93 3.07 4.38 -2.14
CA THR A 93 2.71 2.98 -2.31
C THR A 93 3.27 2.15 -1.14
N LEU A 94 2.44 1.27 -0.58
CA LEU A 94 2.80 0.39 0.53
C LEU A 94 2.44 -1.05 0.18
N PRO A 95 3.42 -1.93 -0.09
CA PRO A 95 3.15 -3.34 -0.28
C PRO A 95 2.64 -3.97 1.02
N CYS A 96 1.59 -4.79 0.92
CA CYS A 96 0.99 -5.42 2.10
C CYS A 96 1.88 -6.50 2.75
N ASP A 97 2.87 -7.03 2.04
CA ASP A 97 3.70 -8.17 2.46
C ASP A 97 5.08 -7.77 3.02
N MET A 98 5.28 -6.48 3.34
CA MET A 98 6.51 -5.97 3.97
C MET A 98 6.25 -5.47 5.40
N PRO A 99 5.99 -6.36 6.37
CA PRO A 99 5.60 -5.99 7.73
C PRO A 99 6.69 -5.29 8.55
N LEU A 100 7.94 -5.27 8.07
CA LEU A 100 9.07 -4.63 8.73
C LEU A 100 9.34 -3.21 8.22
N LEU A 101 8.53 -2.69 7.29
CA LEU A 101 8.62 -1.29 6.88
C LEU A 101 8.26 -0.37 8.05
N THR A 102 8.98 0.75 8.14
CA THR A 102 8.82 1.71 9.23
C THR A 102 8.46 3.10 8.70
N VAL A 103 7.98 3.97 9.58
CA VAL A 103 7.62 5.35 9.20
C VAL A 103 8.83 6.14 8.69
N GLU A 104 10.02 5.84 9.18
CA GLU A 104 11.27 6.50 8.82
C GLU A 104 11.61 6.33 7.34
N VAL A 105 11.38 5.14 6.78
CA VAL A 105 11.57 4.87 5.35
C VAL A 105 10.68 5.80 4.52
N TYR A 106 9.41 5.94 4.90
CA TYR A 106 8.46 6.79 4.20
C TYR A 106 8.73 8.28 4.41
N HIS A 107 9.20 8.70 5.58
CA HIS A 107 9.64 10.08 5.80
C HIS A 107 10.84 10.43 4.93
N LEU A 108 11.78 9.51 4.75
CA LEU A 108 12.90 9.69 3.83
C LEU A 108 12.41 9.83 2.38
N LEU A 109 11.56 8.91 1.90
CA LEU A 109 10.96 9.00 0.56
C LEU A 109 10.21 10.32 0.35
N TYR A 110 9.42 10.74 1.35
CA TYR A 110 8.67 11.98 1.32
C TYR A 110 9.57 13.21 1.24
N ALA A 111 10.68 13.23 1.99
CA ALA A 111 11.64 14.33 1.98
C ALA A 111 12.37 14.48 0.63
N HIS A 112 12.56 13.37 -0.09
CA HIS A 112 13.22 13.35 -1.39
C HIS A 112 12.27 13.48 -2.59
N ARG A 113 10.95 13.54 -2.36
CA ARG A 113 9.96 13.61 -3.45
C ARG A 113 10.15 14.87 -4.30
N THR A 114 9.90 14.74 -5.59
CA THR A 114 9.91 15.86 -6.54
C THR A 114 8.59 15.88 -7.30
N ALA A 115 8.20 17.03 -7.83
CA ALA A 115 6.91 17.20 -8.50
C ALA A 115 6.71 16.32 -9.75
N HIS A 116 7.79 15.80 -10.34
CA HIS A 116 7.73 15.18 -11.67
C HIS A 116 8.40 13.80 -11.75
N ARG A 117 8.98 13.28 -10.66
CA ARG A 117 9.65 11.99 -10.66
C ARG A 117 9.29 11.18 -9.43
N PRO A 118 8.99 9.88 -9.58
CA PRO A 118 8.81 8.99 -8.45
C PRO A 118 10.14 8.83 -7.71
N VAL A 119 10.05 8.62 -6.40
CA VAL A 119 11.17 8.24 -5.54
C VAL A 119 10.90 6.82 -5.07
N VAL A 120 11.92 5.96 -5.19
CA VAL A 120 11.81 4.54 -4.90
C VAL A 120 12.90 4.17 -3.90
N ALA A 121 12.54 3.42 -2.86
CA ALA A 121 13.50 2.80 -1.97
C ALA A 121 14.08 1.56 -2.68
N VAL A 122 15.41 1.46 -2.71
CA VAL A 122 16.11 0.36 -3.36
C VAL A 122 17.01 -0.30 -2.33
N SER A 123 17.00 -1.63 -2.29
CA SER A 123 17.91 -2.40 -1.45
C SER A 123 19.19 -2.73 -2.22
N GLU A 124 20.24 -3.19 -1.55
CA GLU A 124 21.46 -3.66 -2.25
C GLU A 124 21.19 -4.82 -3.23
N LYS A 125 20.05 -5.52 -3.09
CA LYS A 125 19.64 -6.64 -3.94
C LYS A 125 18.78 -6.22 -5.13
N GLY A 126 18.51 -4.92 -5.28
CA GLY A 126 17.47 -4.39 -6.16
C GLY A 126 16.13 -4.41 -5.44
#